data_AF-A0A8C6TYR7-F1
#
_entry.id   AF-A0A8C6TYR7-F1
#
_cell.length_a   1.000
_cell.length_b   1.000
_cell.length_c   1.000
_cell.angle_alpha   90.00
_cell.angle_beta   90.00
_cell.angle_gamma   90.00
#
_symmetry.space_group_name_H-M   'P 1'
#
loop_
_entity.id
_entity.type
_entity.pdbx_description
1 polymer ?
#
loop_
_entity_poly.entity_id
_entity_poly.type
_entity_poly.pdbx_seq_one_letter_code
_entity_poly.pdbx_strand_id
1 'polypeptide(L)'
;LLWLYPAHDLRENFCRNPNNDPGGPWCYTTDPNIRAEECGIPQCTEEECIKCNGEDYRGRVDHTESGRECQRWDSVRPHNHHFQPKKYRDKDLRDNYCRNPDNRLRPWCYTMDPKTPWEYCNITMCGKEGVVIASTSCLERKGTDYRGTMNLTSEGVSCQHWDAQFPHKHSFLPQNYKCK
;
A
#
# COMPACT_ATOMS: atom_id res chain seq x y z
N LEU A 1 15.93 -34.61 0.74
CA LEU A 1 16.43 -34.42 -0.64
C LEU A 1 15.36 -33.68 -1.41
N LEU A 2 15.78 -32.58 -2.02
CA LEU A 2 15.05 -31.47 -2.64
C LEU A 2 13.78 -31.85 -3.42
N TRP A 3 12.71 -31.10 -3.19
CA TRP A 3 11.50 -31.08 -4.01
C TRP A 3 11.85 -30.55 -5.41
N LEU A 4 11.73 -31.41 -6.42
CA LEU A 4 11.83 -31.03 -7.82
C LEU A 4 10.54 -30.30 -8.22
N TYR A 5 10.61 -28.98 -8.43
CA TYR A 5 9.61 -28.27 -9.22
C TYR A 5 9.50 -28.94 -10.60
N PRO A 6 8.31 -29.31 -11.10
CA PRO A 6 8.19 -29.85 -12.45
C PRO A 6 8.69 -28.82 -13.46
N ALA A 7 9.54 -29.25 -14.39
CA ALA A 7 10.14 -28.38 -15.40
C ALA A 7 9.05 -27.56 -16.15
N HIS A 8 9.12 -26.24 -16.00
CA HIS A 8 8.43 -25.18 -16.76
C HIS A 8 6.89 -25.13 -16.82
N ASP A 9 6.16 -26.10 -16.26
CA ASP A 9 4.69 -26.12 -16.13
C ASP A 9 3.91 -25.58 -17.36
N LEU A 10 4.10 -26.19 -18.53
CA LEU A 10 3.45 -25.80 -19.79
C LEU A 10 2.00 -26.31 -19.89
N ARG A 11 1.13 -25.88 -18.96
CA ARG A 11 -0.30 -26.23 -18.96
C ARG A 11 -1.13 -25.22 -19.74
N GLU A 12 -2.15 -25.73 -20.43
CA GLU A 12 -3.13 -24.95 -21.19
C GLU A 12 -2.45 -24.00 -22.21
N ASN A 13 -3.06 -22.84 -22.45
CA ASN A 13 -2.55 -21.76 -23.27
C ASN A 13 -1.93 -20.63 -22.43
N PHE A 14 -1.49 -20.93 -21.21
CA PHE A 14 -0.96 -19.91 -20.31
C PHE A 14 0.45 -19.49 -20.72
N CYS A 15 0.72 -18.20 -20.61
CA CYS A 15 2.04 -17.64 -20.82
C CYS A 15 3.07 -18.25 -19.85
N ARG A 16 4.24 -18.61 -20.38
CA ARG A 16 5.35 -19.21 -19.64
C ARG A 16 6.67 -18.70 -20.20
N ASN A 17 7.75 -18.86 -19.44
CA ASN A 17 9.10 -18.55 -19.91
C ASN A 17 10.01 -19.80 -19.84
N PRO A 18 9.76 -20.83 -20.66
CA PRO A 18 10.51 -22.09 -20.56
C PRO A 18 11.97 -21.97 -20.99
N ASN A 19 12.29 -21.01 -21.85
CA ASN A 19 13.62 -20.78 -22.43
C ASN A 19 14.42 -19.68 -21.72
N ASN A 20 13.91 -19.15 -20.60
CA ASN A 20 14.51 -18.02 -19.87
C ASN A 20 14.78 -16.80 -20.78
N ASP A 21 13.81 -16.50 -21.64
CA ASP A 21 13.80 -15.35 -22.53
C ASP A 21 13.89 -14.04 -21.73
N PRO A 22 14.77 -13.09 -22.10
CA PRO A 22 14.92 -11.82 -21.40
C PRO A 22 13.69 -10.90 -21.53
N GLY A 23 12.83 -11.11 -22.53
CA GLY A 23 11.54 -10.41 -22.65
C GLY A 23 10.51 -10.87 -21.60
N GLY A 24 10.65 -12.08 -21.05
CA GLY A 24 9.76 -12.60 -20.01
C GLY A 24 8.76 -13.64 -20.53
N PRO A 25 7.64 -13.88 -19.83
CA PRO A 25 6.67 -14.90 -20.21
C PRO A 25 6.01 -14.61 -21.57
N TRP A 26 5.90 -15.63 -22.42
CA TRP A 26 5.33 -15.54 -23.77
C TRP A 26 4.43 -16.75 -24.07
N CYS A 27 3.68 -16.70 -25.17
CA CYS A 27 2.93 -17.84 -25.70
C CYS A 27 2.92 -17.87 -27.23
N TYR A 28 2.59 -19.02 -27.83
CA TYR A 28 2.24 -19.09 -29.25
C TYR A 28 0.86 -18.46 -29.46
N THR A 29 0.71 -17.63 -30.49
CA THR A 29 -0.56 -16.95 -30.76
C THR A 29 -1.47 -17.79 -31.65
N THR A 30 -2.76 -17.42 -31.72
CA THR A 30 -3.72 -18.01 -32.65
C THR A 30 -3.74 -17.31 -34.02
N ASP A 31 -3.02 -16.19 -34.18
CA ASP A 31 -2.89 -15.50 -35.46
C ASP A 31 -1.87 -16.23 -36.33
N PRO A 32 -2.23 -16.69 -37.55
CA PRO A 32 -1.31 -17.42 -38.43
C PRO A 32 -0.10 -16.59 -38.89
N ASN A 33 -0.15 -15.26 -38.75
CA ASN A 33 0.94 -14.36 -39.11
C ASN A 33 1.89 -14.09 -37.95
N ILE A 34 1.49 -14.38 -36.71
CA ILE A 34 2.26 -14.08 -35.50
C ILE A 34 2.54 -15.37 -34.75
N ARG A 35 3.77 -15.87 -34.87
CA ARG A 35 4.14 -17.16 -34.28
C ARG A 35 4.03 -17.13 -32.75
N ALA A 36 4.66 -16.16 -32.08
CA ALA A 36 4.66 -16.04 -30.62
C ALA A 36 4.90 -14.58 -30.20
N GLU A 37 4.37 -14.18 -29.05
CA GLU A 37 4.52 -12.83 -28.48
C GLU A 37 4.72 -12.88 -26.96
N GLU A 38 5.41 -11.86 -26.44
CA GLU A 38 5.55 -11.59 -25.01
C GLU A 38 4.18 -11.23 -24.41
N CYS A 39 3.88 -11.79 -23.25
CA CYS A 39 2.70 -11.46 -22.50
C CYS A 39 2.96 -10.28 -21.58
N GLY A 40 2.02 -9.33 -21.49
CA GLY A 40 2.08 -8.19 -20.58
C GLY A 40 1.85 -8.55 -19.10
N ILE A 41 2.51 -9.60 -18.59
CA ILE A 41 2.41 -10.00 -17.19
C ILE A 41 3.17 -8.97 -16.33
N PRO A 42 2.51 -8.33 -15.35
CA PRO A 42 3.19 -7.40 -14.47
C PRO A 42 4.24 -8.11 -13.61
N GLN A 43 5.40 -7.49 -13.44
CA GLN A 43 6.47 -7.99 -12.57
C GLN A 43 6.01 -8.05 -11.10
N CYS A 44 6.21 -9.19 -10.44
CA CYS A 44 5.89 -9.40 -9.02
C CYS A 44 6.96 -8.78 -8.10
N THR A 45 7.12 -7.45 -8.08
CA THR A 45 8.11 -6.79 -7.21
C THR A 45 7.69 -5.45 -6.59
N GLU A 46 6.41 -5.09 -6.61
CA GLU A 46 5.93 -3.91 -5.86
C GLU A 46 4.92 -4.39 -4.80
N GLU A 47 5.25 -4.15 -3.51
CA GLU A 47 4.52 -4.63 -2.34
C GLU A 47 2.99 -4.73 -2.57
N GLU A 48 2.43 -5.95 -2.56
CA GLU A 48 0.97 -6.17 -2.64
C GLU A 48 0.25 -5.76 -1.35
N CYS A 49 1.02 -5.49 -0.30
CA CYS A 49 0.53 -5.18 1.02
C CYS A 49 1.10 -3.86 1.53
N ILE A 50 0.34 -3.20 2.41
CA ILE A 50 0.79 -2.02 3.12
C ILE A 50 1.48 -2.42 4.42
N LYS A 51 2.63 -1.82 4.70
CA LYS A 51 3.15 -1.73 6.06
C LYS A 51 2.55 -0.48 6.70
N CYS A 52 2.17 -0.58 7.98
CA CYS A 52 1.80 0.60 8.77
C CYS A 52 0.59 1.34 8.16
N ASN A 53 0.71 2.61 7.80
CA ASN A 53 -0.31 3.40 7.08
C ASN A 53 -0.07 3.47 5.56
N GLY A 54 0.91 2.74 5.02
CA GLY A 54 1.18 2.67 3.58
C GLY A 54 1.83 3.91 2.96
N GLU A 55 2.54 4.75 3.72
CA GLU A 55 3.34 5.85 3.13
C GLU A 55 4.42 5.33 2.16
N ASP A 56 4.99 4.18 2.47
CA ASP A 56 5.99 3.50 1.64
C ASP A 56 5.38 2.51 0.65
N TYR A 57 4.04 2.45 0.56
CA TYR A 57 3.38 1.57 -0.40
C TYR A 57 3.71 1.99 -1.83
N ARG A 58 4.22 1.04 -2.62
CA ARG A 58 4.60 1.25 -4.03
C ARG A 58 3.87 0.32 -5.00
N GLY A 59 2.91 -0.47 -4.51
CA GLY A 59 2.08 -1.36 -5.33
C GLY A 59 1.17 -0.63 -6.32
N ARG A 60 0.42 -1.41 -7.10
CA ARG A 60 -0.32 -0.94 -8.29
C ARG A 60 -1.83 -0.95 -8.15
N VAL A 61 -2.36 -1.06 -6.93
CA VAL A 61 -3.80 -0.95 -6.71
C VAL A 61 -4.27 0.43 -7.20
N ASP A 62 -5.26 0.43 -8.08
CA ASP A 62 -5.76 1.59 -8.85
C ASP A 62 -7.29 1.76 -8.73
N HIS A 63 -7.91 1.03 -7.80
CA HIS A 63 -9.32 1.12 -7.48
C HIS A 63 -9.53 1.35 -5.98
N THR A 64 -10.56 2.11 -5.65
CA THR A 64 -10.98 2.38 -4.28
C THR A 64 -11.64 1.16 -3.65
N GLU A 65 -11.89 1.21 -2.34
CA GLU A 65 -12.60 0.13 -1.63
C GLU A 65 -13.98 -0.18 -2.18
N SER A 66 -14.71 0.85 -2.62
CA SER A 66 -16.00 0.67 -3.29
C SER A 66 -15.89 0.35 -4.80
N GLY A 67 -14.68 0.19 -5.33
CA GLY A 67 -14.43 -0.19 -6.71
C GLY A 67 -14.44 0.98 -7.71
N ARG A 68 -14.32 2.24 -7.25
CA ARG A 68 -14.17 3.37 -8.18
C ARG A 68 -12.75 3.40 -8.74
N GLU A 69 -12.65 3.64 -10.04
CA GLU A 69 -11.36 3.85 -10.70
C GLU A 69 -10.68 5.11 -10.15
N CYS A 70 -9.38 5.02 -9.88
CA CYS A 70 -8.57 6.13 -9.45
C CYS A 70 -8.26 7.09 -10.62
N GLN A 71 -8.32 8.39 -10.34
CA GLN A 71 -7.80 9.44 -11.20
C GLN A 71 -6.27 9.44 -11.17
N ARG A 72 -5.63 9.57 -12.34
CA ARG A 72 -4.17 9.70 -12.45
C ARG A 72 -3.67 10.94 -11.70
N TRP A 73 -2.58 10.80 -10.95
CA TRP A 73 -2.01 11.89 -10.15
C TRP A 73 -1.49 13.07 -10.98
N ASP A 74 -1.16 12.84 -12.26
CA ASP A 74 -0.77 13.89 -13.20
C ASP A 74 -1.99 14.55 -13.90
N SER A 75 -3.21 14.04 -13.68
CA SER A 75 -4.45 14.62 -14.17
C SER A 75 -5.02 15.64 -13.19
N VAL A 76 -5.62 16.70 -13.73
CA VAL A 76 -6.40 17.69 -12.97
C VAL A 76 -7.91 17.53 -13.17
N ARG A 77 -8.35 16.40 -13.72
CA ARG A 77 -9.75 16.07 -14.02
C ARG A 77 -10.08 14.62 -13.63
N PRO A 78 -11.30 14.35 -13.13
CA PRO A 78 -12.37 15.33 -12.83
C PRO A 78 -12.06 16.26 -11.65
N HIS A 79 -11.16 15.86 -10.75
CA HIS A 79 -10.84 16.63 -9.55
C HIS A 79 -9.52 17.37 -9.69
N ASN A 80 -9.55 18.69 -9.51
CA ASN A 80 -8.32 19.46 -9.44
C ASN A 80 -7.69 19.31 -8.04
N HIS A 81 -6.38 19.06 -7.96
CA HIS A 81 -5.69 18.81 -6.70
C HIS A 81 -4.23 19.26 -6.68
N HIS A 82 -3.67 19.38 -5.47
CA HIS A 82 -2.30 19.84 -5.27
C HIS A 82 -1.24 18.74 -5.29
N PHE A 83 -1.62 17.46 -5.17
CA PHE A 83 -0.70 16.31 -5.18
C PHE A 83 -0.20 15.97 -6.58
N GLN A 84 0.54 16.89 -7.19
CA GLN A 84 1.12 16.68 -8.51
C GLN A 84 2.48 15.97 -8.38
N PRO A 85 2.79 14.96 -9.22
CA PRO A 85 4.03 14.19 -9.14
C PRO A 85 5.29 15.07 -9.23
N LYS A 86 5.23 16.15 -10.02
CA LYS A 86 6.34 17.11 -10.16
C LYS A 86 6.67 17.84 -8.85
N LYS A 87 5.67 18.04 -7.98
CA LYS A 87 5.79 18.73 -6.68
C LYS A 87 6.13 17.77 -5.54
N TYR A 88 5.64 16.53 -5.58
CA TYR A 88 5.83 15.50 -4.56
C TYR A 88 6.66 14.33 -5.11
N ARG A 89 7.91 14.61 -5.48
CA ARG A 89 8.77 13.66 -6.21
C ARG A 89 9.14 12.42 -5.38
N ASP A 90 9.20 12.55 -4.06
CA ASP A 90 9.52 11.52 -3.08
C ASP A 90 8.31 10.61 -2.74
N LYS A 91 7.10 11.00 -3.15
CA LYS A 91 5.86 10.30 -2.79
C LYS A 91 5.42 9.23 -3.78
N ASP A 92 6.21 8.98 -4.84
CA ASP A 92 5.93 7.98 -5.87
C ASP A 92 4.51 8.06 -6.44
N LEU A 93 4.05 9.27 -6.78
CA LEU A 93 2.73 9.50 -7.36
C LEU A 93 2.69 9.06 -8.84
N ARG A 94 2.93 7.77 -9.10
CA ARG A 94 2.91 7.15 -10.43
C ARG A 94 1.49 6.76 -10.82
N ASP A 95 1.17 7.02 -12.08
CA ASP A 95 -0.10 6.67 -12.71
C ASP A 95 -1.33 7.10 -11.88
N ASN A 96 -2.30 6.21 -11.69
CA ASN A 96 -3.44 6.35 -10.79
C ASN A 96 -3.34 5.44 -9.55
N TYR A 97 -2.15 4.94 -9.21
CA TYR A 97 -2.01 4.00 -8.11
C TYR A 97 -2.28 4.64 -6.75
N CYS A 98 -2.90 3.91 -5.85
CA CYS A 98 -3.19 4.34 -4.50
C CYS A 98 -1.91 4.70 -3.74
N ARG A 99 -1.88 5.88 -3.12
CA ARG A 99 -0.73 6.39 -2.36
C ARG A 99 -1.18 7.09 -1.10
N ASN A 100 -0.25 7.28 -0.15
CA ASN A 100 -0.50 8.05 1.06
C ASN A 100 0.49 9.22 1.18
N PRO A 101 0.37 10.26 0.33
CA PRO A 101 1.33 11.37 0.31
C PRO A 101 1.23 12.31 1.52
N ASP A 102 0.14 12.25 2.28
CA ASP A 102 -0.23 13.19 3.34
C ASP A 102 -0.45 12.54 4.72
N ASN A 103 0.10 11.33 4.92
CA ASN A 103 0.08 10.63 6.21
C ASN A 103 -1.37 10.44 6.76
N ARG A 104 -2.31 10.13 5.85
CA ARG A 104 -3.65 9.64 6.18
C ARG A 104 -3.62 8.23 6.75
N LEU A 105 -4.81 7.71 7.05
CA LEU A 105 -5.05 6.38 7.60
C LEU A 105 -4.42 5.25 6.77
N ARG A 106 -4.57 5.30 5.45
CA ARG A 106 -4.11 4.28 4.50
C ARG A 106 -4.00 4.89 3.10
N PRO A 107 -3.41 4.19 2.12
CA PRO A 107 -3.37 4.69 0.75
C PRO A 107 -4.77 4.97 0.21
N TRP A 108 -4.83 6.02 -0.60
CA TRP A 108 -6.03 6.58 -1.17
C TRP A 108 -5.71 7.11 -2.58
N CYS A 109 -6.74 7.48 -3.31
CA CYS A 109 -6.61 8.17 -4.58
C CYS A 109 -7.77 9.14 -4.80
N TYR A 110 -7.59 10.12 -5.68
CA TYR A 110 -8.72 10.82 -6.27
C TYR A 110 -9.50 9.85 -7.15
N THR A 111 -10.82 9.99 -7.27
CA THR A 111 -11.62 9.05 -8.07
C THR A 111 -12.04 9.64 -9.42
N MET A 112 -12.38 8.81 -10.39
CA MET A 112 -12.99 9.25 -11.65
C MET A 112 -14.47 9.64 -11.51
N ASP A 113 -15.10 9.42 -10.35
CA ASP A 113 -16.47 9.85 -10.05
C ASP A 113 -16.50 11.35 -9.68
N PRO A 114 -17.18 12.22 -10.46
CA PRO A 114 -17.27 13.65 -10.16
C PRO A 114 -17.92 13.97 -8.80
N LYS A 115 -18.67 13.03 -8.21
CA LYS A 115 -19.34 13.22 -6.92
C LYS A 115 -18.51 12.74 -5.73
N THR A 116 -17.43 12.00 -5.96
CA THR A 116 -16.57 11.46 -4.90
C THR A 116 -15.13 11.88 -5.16
N PRO A 117 -14.66 13.01 -4.58
CA PRO A 117 -13.33 13.55 -4.87
C PRO A 117 -12.21 12.55 -4.63
N TRP A 118 -12.25 11.82 -3.52
CA TRP A 118 -11.25 10.83 -3.16
C TRP A 118 -11.86 9.76 -2.27
N GLU A 119 -11.19 8.61 -2.21
CA GLU A 119 -11.57 7.51 -1.32
C GLU A 119 -10.34 6.67 -0.99
N TYR A 120 -10.41 5.92 0.11
CA TYR A 120 -9.38 4.97 0.46
C TYR A 120 -9.41 3.73 -0.44
N CYS A 121 -8.25 3.10 -0.57
CA CYS A 121 -8.11 1.84 -1.29
C CYS A 121 -8.09 0.66 -0.31
N ASN A 122 -8.60 -0.49 -0.76
CA ASN A 122 -8.54 -1.72 0.00
C ASN A 122 -7.23 -2.45 -0.30
N ILE A 123 -6.23 -2.28 0.57
CA ILE A 123 -4.92 -2.93 0.45
C ILE A 123 -4.62 -3.67 1.75
N THR A 124 -4.23 -4.94 1.63
CA THR A 124 -3.98 -5.82 2.77
C THR A 124 -2.72 -5.40 3.54
N MET A 125 -2.66 -5.64 4.85
CA MET A 125 -1.46 -5.38 5.66
C MET A 125 -0.41 -6.48 5.48
N CYS A 126 0.87 -6.12 5.43
CA CYS A 126 1.96 -7.11 5.43
C CYS A 126 2.04 -7.85 6.77
N GLY A 127 2.41 -9.14 6.72
CA GLY A 127 2.52 -10.02 7.88
C GLY A 127 3.27 -9.37 9.05
N LYS A 128 2.64 -9.39 10.24
CA LYS A 128 3.25 -8.92 11.50
C LYS A 128 4.57 -9.64 11.71
N GLU A 129 5.64 -8.91 12.00
CA GLU A 129 6.59 -9.16 13.11
C GLU A 129 7.66 -8.06 13.08
N GLY A 130 7.85 -7.39 14.22
CA GLY A 130 8.87 -6.37 14.40
C GLY A 130 8.95 -6.00 15.86
N VAL A 131 9.82 -6.69 16.60
CA VAL A 131 10.09 -6.44 18.02
C VAL A 131 10.79 -5.08 18.14
N VAL A 132 10.04 -4.06 18.55
CA VAL A 132 10.60 -2.75 18.92
C VAL A 132 11.23 -2.93 20.31
N ILE A 133 12.55 -2.71 20.45
CA ILE A 133 13.20 -2.65 21.76
C ILE A 133 12.70 -1.38 22.45
N ALA A 134 11.59 -1.51 23.15
CA ALA A 134 10.92 -0.42 23.80
C ALA A 134 11.31 -0.32 25.26
N SER A 135 11.55 0.91 25.74
CA SER A 135 11.63 1.16 27.18
C SER A 135 10.22 1.07 27.77
N THR A 136 10.03 0.17 28.74
CA THR A 136 8.74 -0.03 29.42
C THR A 136 8.65 0.68 30.77
N SER A 137 9.79 1.07 31.34
CA SER A 137 9.88 1.61 32.71
C SER A 137 10.22 3.10 32.78
N CYS A 138 10.89 3.67 31.77
CA CYS A 138 11.31 5.07 31.79
C CYS A 138 11.29 5.73 30.40
N LEU A 139 11.30 7.06 30.39
CA LEU A 139 11.36 7.84 29.15
C LEU A 139 12.82 7.98 28.69
N GLU A 140 13.11 7.61 27.44
CA GLU A 140 14.34 8.00 26.75
C GLU A 140 14.05 9.10 25.72
N ARG A 141 14.97 10.07 25.57
CA ARG A 141 14.86 11.16 24.56
C ARG A 141 13.47 11.83 24.63
N LYS A 142 12.64 11.70 23.59
CA LYS A 142 11.28 12.27 23.51
C LYS A 142 10.17 11.24 23.82
N GLY A 143 10.52 10.00 24.16
CA GLY A 143 9.57 8.94 24.51
C GLY A 143 8.81 8.32 23.34
N THR A 144 9.29 8.48 22.09
CA THR A 144 8.65 7.86 20.91
C THR A 144 8.72 6.33 20.92
N ASP A 145 9.68 5.77 21.66
CA ASP A 145 9.93 4.35 21.89
C ASP A 145 9.37 3.84 23.23
N TYR A 146 8.73 4.68 24.04
CA TYR A 146 8.11 4.24 25.29
C TYR A 146 6.93 3.29 24.99
N ARG A 147 6.92 2.12 25.63
CA ARG A 147 5.83 1.13 25.53
C ARG A 147 5.42 0.59 26.91
N GLY A 148 5.56 1.39 27.96
CA GLY A 148 5.08 1.05 29.30
C GLY A 148 3.57 1.19 29.47
N THR A 149 3.06 0.97 30.68
CA THR A 149 1.61 0.89 30.98
C THR A 149 1.07 2.07 31.78
N MET A 150 1.84 3.16 31.93
CA MET A 150 1.40 4.35 32.66
C MET A 150 0.21 5.00 31.95
N ASN A 151 -0.90 5.19 32.67
CA ASN A 151 -2.17 5.69 32.12
C ASN A 151 -2.75 6.86 32.94
N LEU A 152 -1.93 7.55 33.72
CA LEU A 152 -2.28 8.75 34.47
C LEU A 152 -1.40 9.93 34.00
N THR A 153 -1.97 11.13 33.95
CA THR A 153 -1.21 12.37 33.69
C THR A 153 -0.40 12.81 34.91
N SER A 154 0.42 13.87 34.78
CA SER A 154 1.16 14.46 35.91
C SER A 154 0.25 14.94 37.04
N GLU A 155 -0.98 15.32 36.70
CA GLU A 155 -2.02 15.77 37.64
C GLU A 155 -2.92 14.62 38.14
N GLY A 156 -2.60 13.36 37.79
CA GLY A 156 -3.37 12.19 38.21
C GLY A 156 -4.67 11.94 37.44
N VAL A 157 -4.88 12.60 36.29
CA VAL A 157 -6.07 12.38 35.45
C VAL A 157 -5.90 11.11 34.62
N SER A 158 -6.93 10.26 34.55
CA SER A 158 -6.88 9.03 33.76
C SER A 158 -6.89 9.29 32.26
N CYS A 159 -6.02 8.59 31.52
CA CYS A 159 -5.93 8.67 30.07
C CYS A 159 -7.19 8.11 29.39
N GLN A 160 -7.69 8.83 28.39
CA GLN A 160 -8.67 8.31 27.45
C GLN A 160 -8.03 7.16 26.63
N HIS A 161 -8.80 6.09 26.41
CA HIS A 161 -8.43 5.00 25.52
C HIS A 161 -8.16 5.50 24.09
N TRP A 162 -7.06 5.07 23.46
CA TRP A 162 -6.70 5.50 22.10
C TRP A 162 -7.70 5.08 21.02
N ASP A 163 -8.52 4.05 21.28
CA ASP A 163 -9.61 3.61 20.41
C ASP A 163 -10.97 4.24 20.76
N ALA A 164 -11.05 5.07 21.80
CA ALA A 164 -12.25 5.82 22.16
C ALA A 164 -12.30 7.18 21.43
N GLN A 165 -13.51 7.65 21.09
CA GLN A 165 -13.75 8.99 20.53
C GLN A 165 -14.52 9.91 21.49
N PHE A 166 -14.64 9.50 22.75
CA PHE A 166 -15.30 10.23 23.82
C PHE A 166 -14.42 10.14 25.09
N PRO A 167 -14.28 11.21 25.88
CA PRO A 167 -14.88 12.54 25.71
C PRO A 167 -14.26 13.39 24.60
N HIS A 168 -13.07 13.04 24.10
CA HIS A 168 -12.37 13.82 23.10
C HIS A 168 -12.27 13.07 21.77
N LYS A 169 -12.77 13.68 20.69
CA LYS A 169 -12.65 13.15 19.33
C LYS A 169 -11.25 13.45 18.79
N HIS A 170 -10.56 12.45 18.25
CA HIS A 170 -9.18 12.60 17.75
C HIS A 170 -8.86 11.61 16.62
N SER A 171 -7.81 11.91 15.84
CA SER A 171 -7.33 11.05 14.73
C SER A 171 -6.25 10.03 15.14
N PHE A 172 -5.79 10.06 16.39
CA PHE A 172 -4.76 9.15 16.94
C PHE A 172 -5.32 7.75 17.28
N LEU A 173 -5.68 6.97 16.26
CA LEU A 173 -6.21 5.61 16.45
C LEU A 173 -5.09 4.57 16.36
N PRO A 174 -5.12 3.48 17.15
CA PRO A 174 -4.07 2.44 17.15
C PRO A 174 -3.78 1.85 15.77
N GLN A 175 -4.79 1.80 14.90
CA GLN A 175 -4.67 1.31 13.53
C GLN A 175 -3.71 2.17 12.69
N ASN A 176 -3.61 3.47 12.98
CA ASN A 176 -2.86 4.46 12.22
C ASN A 176 -1.40 4.56 12.71
N TYR A 177 -1.10 4.02 13.89
CA TYR A 177 0.18 4.15 14.59
C TYR A 177 0.81 2.78 14.91
N LYS A 178 0.45 1.72 14.18
CA LYS A 178 1.01 0.37 14.39
C LYS A 178 2.54 0.29 14.26
N CYS A 179 3.17 1.27 13.60
CA CYS A 179 4.62 1.29 13.38
C CYS A 179 5.29 2.64 13.66
N LYS A 180 4.63 3.54 14.40
CA LYS A 180 5.25 4.79 14.85
C LYS A 180 5.77 4.63 16.27
#